data_AF-A0A8J8EL78-F1
#
_entry.id   AF-A0A8J8EL78-F1
#
_cell.length_a   1.000
_cell.length_b   1.000
_cell.length_c   1.000
_cell.angle_alpha   90.00
_cell.angle_beta   90.00
_cell.angle_gamma   90.00
#
_symmetry.space_group_name_H-M   'P 1'
#
loop_
_entity.id
_entity.type
_entity.pdbx_description
1 polymer ?
#
loop_
_entity_poly.entity_id
_entity_poly.type
_entity_poly.pdbx_seq_one_letter_code
_entity_poly.pdbx_strand_id
1 'polypeptide(L)'
;MEVTCPTCSATFKVPDTVSVATCPYCGTTFRVKTSEELIEHFFFPPMKEDPAGKLLKFLSRQYGAPADITGAKVTKKELHWVPVYFFYLHGKSGSKETVEEVRFLGIPAGSPLKVLLHNYPFPVRGKRFFEESVVKKGKYYEPEMTKEQAEAIARSNLETALKWEAKGEGSRIGDLELEVKFLGLVHYPVWEVHYEYGGQTFRNYVDGTDGRVVRGEYPLMSEARKKATILGFGVIGDSILIGLIAATATGNGIGLLGALVAGVAGAAGIFSKGSVSKRVVSEVMRVDKENAYFRTV
;
A
#
# COMPACT_ATOMS: atom_id res chain seq x y z
N MET A 1 22.18 18.89 11.86
CA MET A 1 23.44 19.66 11.92
C MET A 1 23.60 20.59 10.73
N GLU A 2 24.37 21.67 10.89
CA GLU A 2 24.85 22.50 9.77
C GLU A 2 26.18 21.95 9.25
N VAL A 3 26.34 21.95 7.92
CA VAL A 3 27.52 21.43 7.22
C VAL A 3 27.96 22.40 6.15
N THR A 4 29.27 22.47 5.90
CA THR A 4 29.86 23.36 4.89
C THR A 4 30.44 22.54 3.76
N CYS A 5 30.08 22.87 2.52
CA CYS A 5 30.59 22.18 1.33
C CYS A 5 32.09 22.45 1.11
N PRO A 6 32.93 21.42 0.90
CA PRO A 6 34.36 21.61 0.65
C PRO A 6 34.68 22.22 -0.73
N THR A 7 33.75 22.16 -1.68
CA THR A 7 33.97 22.63 -3.06
C THR A 7 33.50 24.07 -3.28
N CYS A 8 32.31 24.43 -2.81
CA CYS A 8 31.72 25.75 -3.04
C CYS A 8 31.53 26.58 -1.76
N SER A 9 31.95 26.05 -0.60
CA SER A 9 31.85 26.71 0.72
C SER A 9 30.44 27.07 1.19
N ALA A 10 29.39 26.60 0.51
CA ALA A 10 28.02 26.83 0.94
C ALA A 10 27.68 26.04 2.20
N THR A 11 26.99 26.69 3.15
CA THR A 11 26.51 26.08 4.40
C THR A 11 25.02 25.72 4.28
N PHE A 12 24.66 24.50 4.69
CA PHE A 12 23.29 24.00 4.63
C PHE A 12 23.01 23.00 5.75
N LYS A 13 21.74 22.72 6.03
CA LYS A 13 21.34 21.79 7.09
C LYS A 13 21.16 20.38 6.56
N VAL A 14 21.64 19.39 7.31
CA VAL A 14 21.39 17.96 7.09
C VAL A 14 20.96 17.31 8.41
N PRO A 15 20.17 16.23 8.39
CA PRO A 15 19.87 15.45 9.58
C PRO A 15 21.16 14.92 10.24
N ASP A 16 21.14 14.77 11.57
CA ASP A 16 22.32 14.34 12.34
C ASP A 16 22.73 12.88 12.08
N THR A 17 21.86 12.13 11.40
CA THR A 17 21.99 10.72 11.06
C THR A 17 22.69 10.46 9.72
N VAL A 18 22.98 11.50 8.92
CA VAL A 18 23.55 11.37 7.57
C VAL A 18 25.09 11.39 7.58
N SER A 19 25.72 10.35 7.02
CA SER A 19 27.19 10.27 6.82
C SER A 19 27.70 10.90 5.51
N VAL A 20 26.87 10.92 4.47
CA VAL A 20 27.19 11.43 3.12
C VAL A 20 26.09 12.36 2.65
N ALA A 21 26.45 13.57 2.22
CA ALA A 21 25.50 14.55 1.72
C ALA A 21 25.93 15.10 0.35
N THR A 22 24.94 15.45 -0.47
CA THR A 22 25.14 16.15 -1.73
C THR A 22 24.84 17.63 -1.54
N CYS A 23 25.80 18.49 -1.90
CA CYS A 23 25.63 19.93 -1.84
C CYS A 23 24.49 20.37 -2.78
N PRO A 24 23.45 21.08 -2.29
CA PRO A 24 22.33 21.52 -3.12
C PRO A 24 22.69 22.64 -4.09
N TYR A 25 23.86 23.27 -3.95
CA TYR A 25 24.29 24.41 -4.76
C TYR A 25 25.20 23.99 -5.92
N CYS A 26 26.24 23.20 -5.66
CA CYS A 26 27.22 22.80 -6.67
C CYS A 26 27.17 21.32 -7.05
N GLY A 27 26.36 20.49 -6.35
CA GLY A 27 26.21 19.06 -6.64
C GLY A 27 27.35 18.16 -6.15
N THR A 28 28.35 18.70 -5.44
CA THR A 28 29.42 17.86 -4.87
C THR A 28 28.86 16.96 -3.76
N THR A 29 29.08 15.65 -3.88
CA THR A 29 28.83 14.67 -2.82
C THR A 29 30.08 14.51 -1.95
N PHE A 30 29.94 14.66 -0.63
CA PHE A 30 31.05 14.55 0.32
C PHE A 30 30.60 13.92 1.65
N ARG A 31 31.57 13.38 2.40
CA ARG A 31 31.33 12.82 3.73
C ARG A 31 31.22 13.95 4.77
N VAL A 32 30.17 13.90 5.58
CA VAL A 32 29.88 14.90 6.62
C VAL A 32 30.60 14.58 7.93
N LYS A 33 30.75 13.30 8.26
CA LYS A 33 31.52 12.80 9.42
C LYS A 33 32.28 11.53 9.06
N THR A 34 33.44 11.34 9.70
CA THR A 34 34.37 10.21 9.48
C THR A 34 34.18 9.05 10.46
N SER A 35 33.16 9.09 11.32
CA SER A 35 32.88 7.99 12.25
C SER A 35 32.28 6.79 11.52
N GLU A 36 32.79 5.59 11.81
CA GLU A 36 32.51 4.32 11.11
C GLU A 36 31.07 3.80 11.31
N GLU A 37 30.29 4.39 12.23
CA GLU A 37 28.97 3.88 12.63
C GLU A 37 27.76 4.65 12.07
N LEU A 38 27.95 5.60 11.13
CA LEU A 38 26.82 6.38 10.60
C LEU A 38 26.24 5.78 9.31
N ILE A 39 24.92 5.57 9.33
CA ILE A 39 24.14 4.97 8.25
C ILE A 39 24.18 5.85 6.99
N GLU A 40 24.34 5.25 5.81
CA GLU A 40 24.21 5.97 4.54
C GLU A 40 22.73 6.25 4.25
N HIS A 41 22.39 7.54 4.16
CA HIS A 41 21.05 8.01 3.83
C HIS A 41 20.92 8.31 2.33
N PHE A 42 19.94 7.68 1.70
CA PHE A 42 19.60 7.86 0.30
C PHE A 42 18.17 8.41 0.15
N PHE A 43 17.82 8.85 -1.04
CA PHE A 43 16.45 9.18 -1.43
C PHE A 43 16.17 8.72 -2.86
N PHE A 44 14.90 8.62 -3.21
CA PHE A 44 14.47 8.48 -4.60
C PHE A 44 13.93 9.82 -5.11
N PRO A 45 14.35 10.29 -6.30
CA PRO A 45 13.80 11.50 -6.85
C PRO A 45 12.30 11.33 -7.10
N PRO A 46 11.48 12.31 -6.70
CA PRO A 46 10.05 12.23 -6.96
C PRO A 46 9.80 12.45 -8.46
N MET A 47 8.76 11.80 -8.98
CA MET A 47 8.26 11.97 -10.34
C MET A 47 7.85 13.43 -10.60
N LYS A 48 7.87 13.82 -11.87
CA LYS A 48 7.48 15.18 -12.28
C LYS A 48 5.97 15.32 -12.49
N GLU A 49 5.31 14.20 -12.78
CA GLU A 49 3.87 14.15 -13.06
C GLU A 49 3.03 14.38 -11.80
N ASP A 50 1.81 14.88 -12.01
CA ASP A 50 0.88 15.13 -10.90
C ASP A 50 0.35 13.81 -10.29
N PRO A 51 0.57 13.58 -8.98
CA PRO A 51 0.14 12.34 -8.32
C PRO A 51 -1.38 12.19 -8.29
N ALA A 52 -2.13 13.29 -8.17
CA ALA A 52 -3.59 13.24 -8.13
C ALA A 52 -4.19 12.86 -9.49
N GLY A 53 -3.65 13.40 -10.58
CA GLY A 53 -4.02 13.00 -11.94
C GLY A 53 -3.77 11.51 -12.21
N LYS A 54 -2.61 10.98 -11.82
CA LYS A 54 -2.32 9.53 -11.93
C LYS A 54 -3.31 8.70 -11.10
N LEU A 55 -3.55 9.09 -9.85
CA LEU A 55 -4.51 8.43 -8.96
C LEU A 55 -5.92 8.40 -9.57
N LEU A 56 -6.49 9.55 -9.92
CA LEU A 56 -7.87 9.62 -10.40
C LEU A 56 -8.04 8.87 -11.74
N LYS A 57 -7.02 8.90 -12.60
CA LYS A 57 -6.99 8.10 -13.83
C LYS A 57 -6.97 6.60 -13.53
N PHE A 58 -6.16 6.16 -12.57
CA PHE A 58 -6.16 4.76 -12.12
C PHE A 58 -7.52 4.36 -11.55
N LEU A 59 -8.11 5.20 -10.68
CA LEU A 59 -9.41 4.95 -10.05
C LEU A 59 -10.55 4.87 -11.08
N SER A 60 -10.53 5.71 -12.13
CA SER A 60 -11.56 5.70 -13.19
C SER A 60 -11.65 4.38 -13.96
N ARG A 61 -10.60 3.56 -13.93
CA ARG A 61 -10.53 2.25 -14.60
C ARG A 61 -10.97 1.11 -13.70
N GLN A 62 -11.26 1.38 -12.42
CA GLN A 62 -11.64 0.36 -11.46
C GLN A 62 -13.11 0.00 -11.62
N TYR A 63 -13.42 -1.27 -11.35
CA TYR A 63 -14.79 -1.77 -11.46
C TYR A 63 -15.74 -0.99 -10.53
N GLY A 64 -16.76 -0.38 -11.12
CA GLY A 64 -17.80 0.33 -10.37
C GLY A 64 -17.39 1.74 -9.93
N ALA A 65 -16.26 2.27 -10.39
CA ALA A 65 -15.91 3.67 -10.21
C ALA A 65 -16.84 4.56 -11.05
N PRO A 66 -17.18 5.78 -10.58
CA PRO A 66 -17.92 6.75 -11.38
C PRO A 66 -17.10 7.19 -12.61
N ALA A 67 -17.78 7.33 -13.75
CA ALA A 67 -17.13 7.69 -15.02
C ALA A 67 -16.47 9.08 -14.98
N ASP A 68 -17.00 9.99 -14.18
CA ASP A 68 -16.57 11.37 -14.00
C ASP A 68 -15.61 11.57 -12.82
N ILE A 69 -15.15 10.50 -12.16
CA ILE A 69 -14.24 10.59 -10.99
C ILE A 69 -12.94 11.35 -11.30
N THR A 70 -12.53 11.40 -12.58
CA THR A 70 -11.37 12.18 -13.02
C THR A 70 -11.53 13.69 -12.82
N GLY A 71 -12.77 14.19 -12.74
CA GLY A 71 -13.10 15.58 -12.42
C GLY A 71 -13.25 15.86 -10.91
N ALA A 72 -12.96 14.89 -10.04
CA ALA A 72 -13.10 15.06 -8.60
C ALA A 72 -12.21 16.20 -8.07
N LYS A 73 -12.72 16.94 -7.07
CA LYS A 73 -12.01 18.07 -6.48
C LYS A 73 -10.90 17.57 -5.56
N VAL A 74 -9.65 17.77 -5.96
CA VAL A 74 -8.49 17.46 -5.11
C VAL A 74 -8.39 18.49 -3.98
N THR A 75 -8.43 18.03 -2.73
CA THR A 75 -8.43 18.89 -1.53
C THR A 75 -7.09 18.92 -0.82
N LYS A 76 -6.26 17.88 -0.96
CA LYS A 76 -4.91 17.82 -0.37
C LYS A 76 -3.93 17.09 -1.28
N LYS A 77 -2.70 17.61 -1.36
CA LYS A 77 -1.52 16.93 -1.91
C LYS A 77 -0.34 17.18 -0.97
N GLU A 78 0.15 16.13 -0.32
CA GLU A 78 1.27 16.24 0.62
C GLU A 78 2.29 15.13 0.36
N LEU A 79 3.56 15.50 0.27
CA LEU A 79 4.66 14.56 0.08
C LEU A 79 5.21 14.12 1.43
N HIS A 80 5.41 12.82 1.59
CA HIS A 80 5.97 12.18 2.78
C HIS A 80 7.27 11.46 2.41
N TRP A 81 8.35 11.76 3.12
CA TRP A 81 9.65 11.10 2.99
C TRP A 81 9.79 10.03 4.05
N VAL A 82 9.44 8.80 3.70
CA VAL A 82 9.35 7.68 4.64
C VAL A 82 10.70 6.96 4.74
N PRO A 83 11.28 6.80 5.94
CA PRO A 83 12.52 6.05 6.12
C PRO A 83 12.26 4.56 5.88
N VAL A 84 13.07 3.93 5.03
CA VAL A 84 12.99 2.52 4.65
C VAL A 84 14.40 1.94 4.65
N TYR A 85 14.66 0.96 5.51
CA TYR A 85 15.93 0.23 5.50
C TYR A 85 15.95 -0.78 4.37
N PHE A 86 16.99 -0.76 3.54
CA PHE A 86 17.15 -1.72 2.45
C PHE A 86 18.20 -2.78 2.78
N PHE A 87 17.87 -4.03 2.49
CA PHE A 87 18.75 -5.17 2.66
C PHE A 87 18.82 -5.98 1.37
N TYR A 88 20.02 -6.51 1.09
CA TYR A 88 20.22 -7.64 0.20
C TYR A 88 20.26 -8.90 1.05
N LEU A 89 19.43 -9.88 0.69
CA LEU A 89 19.26 -11.13 1.40
C LEU A 89 19.65 -12.25 0.45
N HIS A 90 20.58 -13.09 0.88
CA HIS A 90 20.98 -14.27 0.16
C HIS A 90 21.05 -15.44 1.14
N GLY A 91 20.22 -16.45 0.88
CA GLY A 91 20.11 -17.61 1.73
C GLY A 91 20.32 -18.89 0.94
N LYS A 92 21.02 -19.84 1.54
CA LYS A 92 21.19 -21.20 1.02
C LYS A 92 20.83 -22.20 2.10
N SER A 93 20.14 -23.26 1.72
CA SER A 93 19.86 -24.41 2.55
C SER A 93 20.32 -25.67 1.83
N GLY A 94 21.29 -26.38 2.41
CA GLY A 94 21.78 -27.63 1.85
C GLY A 94 21.26 -28.85 2.61
N SER A 95 20.51 -29.74 1.94
CA SER A 95 20.28 -31.11 2.44
C SER A 95 20.59 -32.16 1.36
N LYS A 96 19.58 -32.73 0.69
CA LYS A 96 19.75 -33.56 -0.52
C LYS A 96 19.80 -32.71 -1.79
N GLU A 97 19.05 -31.62 -1.79
CA GLU A 97 19.01 -30.61 -2.85
C GLU A 97 19.34 -29.26 -2.21
N THR A 98 19.99 -28.38 -2.98
CA THR A 98 20.34 -27.04 -2.52
C THR A 98 19.23 -26.08 -2.90
N VAL A 99 18.57 -25.52 -1.89
CA VAL A 99 17.57 -24.46 -2.06
C VAL A 99 18.26 -23.12 -1.86
N GLU A 100 18.12 -22.22 -2.82
CA GLU A 100 18.74 -20.89 -2.81
C GLU A 100 17.67 -19.81 -2.99
N GLU A 101 17.75 -18.74 -2.18
CA GLU A 101 16.82 -17.62 -2.22
C GLU A 101 17.58 -16.30 -2.20
N VAL A 102 17.27 -15.41 -3.14
CA VAL A 102 17.91 -14.09 -3.26
C VAL A 102 16.83 -13.03 -3.35
N ARG A 103 16.81 -12.09 -2.40
CA ARG A 103 15.81 -11.02 -2.33
C ARG A 103 16.41 -9.68 -1.96
N PHE A 104 15.78 -8.63 -2.46
CA PHE A 104 15.94 -7.29 -1.93
C PHE A 104 14.73 -6.93 -1.09
N LEU A 105 14.95 -6.53 0.15
CA LEU A 105 13.88 -6.22 1.10
C LEU A 105 13.99 -4.77 1.57
N GLY A 106 12.88 -4.03 1.46
CA GLY A 106 12.72 -2.71 2.05
C GLY A 106 11.83 -2.80 3.29
N ILE A 107 12.32 -2.33 4.43
CA ILE A 107 11.61 -2.35 5.71
C ILE A 107 11.26 -0.92 6.12
N PRO A 108 9.99 -0.51 6.04
CA PRO A 108 9.55 0.81 6.48
C PRO A 108 9.80 1.01 7.99
N ALA A 109 10.41 2.14 8.33
CA ALA A 109 10.92 2.43 9.66
C ALA A 109 10.22 3.61 10.36
N GLY A 110 9.30 4.33 9.72
CA GLY A 110 8.68 5.54 10.28
C GLY A 110 7.16 5.59 10.16
N SER A 111 6.49 6.03 11.22
CA SER A 111 5.04 6.27 11.24
C SER A 111 4.70 7.61 10.60
N PRO A 112 3.47 7.80 10.06
CA PRO A 112 2.33 6.89 10.07
C PRO A 112 2.28 5.88 8.92
N LEU A 113 3.21 5.95 7.96
CA LEU A 113 3.13 5.19 6.70
C LEU A 113 3.78 3.80 6.76
N LYS A 114 4.46 3.45 7.86
CA LYS A 114 5.04 2.13 8.09
C LYS A 114 4.06 0.98 7.83
N VAL A 115 2.84 1.06 8.37
CA VAL A 115 1.82 0.01 8.22
C VAL A 115 1.30 -0.06 6.78
N LEU A 116 1.10 1.11 6.16
CA LEU A 116 0.64 1.20 4.77
C LEU A 116 1.61 0.54 3.80
N LEU A 117 2.92 0.74 4.02
CA LEU A 117 3.98 0.27 3.14
C LEU A 117 4.52 -1.12 3.55
N HIS A 118 3.88 -1.79 4.49
CA HIS A 118 4.29 -3.13 4.90
C HIS A 118 4.17 -4.10 3.72
N ASN A 119 5.26 -4.80 3.38
CA ASN A 119 5.38 -5.63 2.17
C ASN A 119 5.26 -4.88 0.83
N TYR A 120 5.46 -3.56 0.81
CA TYR A 120 5.53 -2.82 -0.45
C TYR A 120 6.76 -3.24 -1.28
N PRO A 121 6.62 -3.55 -2.59
CA PRO A 121 7.73 -3.96 -3.44
C PRO A 121 8.57 -2.76 -3.88
N PHE A 122 9.44 -2.30 -2.99
CA PHE A 122 10.28 -1.13 -3.24
C PHE A 122 11.25 -1.34 -4.41
N PRO A 123 11.46 -0.33 -5.28
CA PRO A 123 12.49 -0.37 -6.30
C PRO A 123 13.89 -0.38 -5.67
N VAL A 124 14.82 -1.12 -6.28
CA VAL A 124 16.19 -1.28 -5.79
C VAL A 124 17.16 -0.28 -6.43
N ARG A 125 16.92 0.12 -7.68
CA ARG A 125 17.78 1.00 -8.49
C ARG A 125 17.22 2.42 -8.55
N GLY A 126 18.09 3.42 -8.61
CA GLY A 126 17.71 4.84 -8.74
C GLY A 126 17.87 5.67 -7.47
N LYS A 127 18.48 5.09 -6.43
CA LYS A 127 18.85 5.79 -5.19
C LYS A 127 19.85 6.91 -5.47
N ARG A 128 19.68 8.05 -4.83
CA ARG A 128 20.62 9.19 -4.83
C ARG A 128 21.00 9.53 -3.39
N PHE A 129 22.19 10.07 -3.19
CA PHE A 129 22.63 10.53 -1.87
C PHE A 129 21.78 11.69 -1.38
N PHE A 130 21.54 11.76 -0.07
CA PHE A 130 20.69 12.78 0.55
C PHE A 130 21.01 14.22 0.10
N GLU A 131 19.97 15.00 -0.16
CA GLU A 131 20.02 16.43 -0.47
C GLU A 131 19.08 17.20 0.46
N GLU A 132 19.48 18.38 0.96
CA GLU A 132 18.61 19.23 1.81
C GLU A 132 17.30 19.63 1.09
N SER A 133 17.35 19.77 -0.24
CA SER A 133 16.19 20.16 -1.05
C SER A 133 15.00 19.20 -0.90
N VAL A 134 15.27 17.95 -0.54
CA VAL A 134 14.28 16.89 -0.30
C VAL A 134 13.44 17.22 0.93
N VAL A 135 14.08 17.58 2.05
CA VAL A 135 13.38 17.90 3.31
C VAL A 135 12.45 19.10 3.15
N LYS A 136 12.81 20.07 2.31
CA LYS A 136 11.97 21.26 2.05
C LYS A 136 10.72 20.95 1.21
N LYS A 137 10.68 19.81 0.49
CA LYS A 137 9.61 19.46 -0.45
C LYS A 137 8.46 18.64 0.16
N GLY A 138 8.51 18.30 1.44
CA GLY A 138 7.50 17.49 2.08
C GLY A 138 7.75 17.24 3.57
N LYS A 139 6.92 16.39 4.18
CA LYS A 139 7.11 15.94 5.56
C LYS A 139 8.19 14.87 5.61
N TYR A 140 9.25 15.14 6.37
CA TYR A 140 10.33 14.21 6.60
C TYR A 140 10.10 13.43 7.89
N TYR A 141 10.34 12.12 7.84
CA TYR A 141 10.19 11.21 8.96
C TYR A 141 11.54 10.59 9.30
N GLU A 142 11.84 10.54 10.59
CA GLU A 142 13.01 9.81 11.09
C GLU A 142 12.65 8.35 11.39
N PRO A 143 13.62 7.42 11.29
CA PRO A 143 13.38 6.03 11.61
C PRO A 143 13.10 5.87 13.11
N GLU A 144 11.99 5.23 13.46
CA GLU A 144 11.59 4.89 14.84
C GLU A 144 12.26 3.60 15.33
N MET A 145 12.84 2.81 14.42
CA MET A 145 13.54 1.57 14.73
C MET A 145 15.01 1.65 14.34
N THR A 146 15.85 0.91 15.07
CA THR A 146 17.28 0.83 14.78
C THR A 146 17.56 -0.09 13.58
N LYS A 147 18.77 0.02 13.01
CA LYS A 147 19.23 -0.86 11.93
C LYS A 147 19.21 -2.33 12.37
N GLU A 148 19.60 -2.63 13.59
CA GLU A 148 19.70 -3.98 14.15
C GLU A 148 18.31 -4.62 14.25
N GLN A 149 17.31 -3.85 14.66
CA GLN A 149 15.91 -4.30 14.68
C GLN A 149 15.41 -4.62 13.27
N ALA A 150 15.74 -3.77 12.28
CA ALA A 150 15.38 -4.01 10.89
C ALA A 150 16.12 -5.23 10.30
N GLU A 151 17.38 -5.43 10.66
CA GLU A 151 18.19 -6.57 10.23
C GLU A 151 17.62 -7.90 10.78
N ALA A 152 17.17 -7.90 12.05
CA ALA A 152 16.49 -9.06 12.64
C ALA A 152 15.21 -9.44 11.89
N ILE A 153 14.40 -8.44 11.49
CA ILE A 153 13.21 -8.65 10.66
C ILE A 153 13.62 -9.21 9.29
N ALA A 154 14.67 -8.68 8.68
CA ALA A 154 15.15 -9.12 7.36
C ALA A 154 15.64 -10.58 7.39
N ARG A 155 16.41 -10.96 8.42
CA ARG A 155 16.86 -12.34 8.66
C ARG A 155 15.68 -13.29 8.83
N SER A 156 14.71 -12.94 9.67
CA SER A 156 13.51 -13.75 9.88
C SER A 156 12.68 -13.92 8.60
N ASN A 157 12.61 -12.90 7.75
CA ASN A 157 11.94 -12.96 6.46
C ASN A 157 12.65 -13.92 5.49
N LEU A 158 13.99 -13.85 5.40
CA LEU A 158 14.79 -14.75 4.57
C LEU A 158 14.65 -16.21 5.02
N GLU A 159 14.73 -16.48 6.32
CA GLU A 159 14.49 -17.81 6.87
C GLU A 159 13.11 -18.33 6.47
N THR A 160 12.06 -17.51 6.66
CA THR A 160 10.69 -17.90 6.32
C THR A 160 10.54 -18.20 4.82
N ALA A 161 11.17 -17.41 3.96
CA ALA A 161 11.17 -17.63 2.51
C ALA A 161 11.85 -18.96 2.14
N LEU A 162 13.03 -19.25 2.69
CA LEU A 162 13.73 -20.52 2.48
C LEU A 162 12.93 -21.73 2.95
N LYS A 163 12.28 -21.63 4.12
CA LYS A 163 11.42 -22.72 4.63
C LYS A 163 10.23 -22.98 3.71
N TRP A 164 9.68 -21.93 3.11
CA TRP A 164 8.58 -22.03 2.16
C TRP A 164 9.02 -22.69 0.85
N GLU A 165 10.14 -22.27 0.27
CA GLU A 165 10.68 -22.86 -0.95
C GLU A 165 11.05 -24.33 -0.76
N ALA A 166 11.78 -24.66 0.32
CA ALA A 166 12.14 -26.06 0.62
C ALA A 166 10.91 -26.96 0.75
N LYS A 167 9.84 -26.47 1.39
CA LYS A 167 8.57 -27.21 1.49
C LYS A 167 7.91 -27.38 0.11
N GLY A 168 7.95 -26.37 -0.75
CA GLY A 168 7.43 -26.42 -2.11
C GLY A 168 8.12 -27.46 -2.98
N GLU A 169 9.43 -27.63 -2.80
CA GLU A 169 10.25 -28.62 -3.51
C GLU A 169 10.23 -30.01 -2.85
N GLY A 170 9.51 -30.18 -1.73
CA GLY A 170 9.50 -31.45 -0.99
C GLY A 170 10.82 -31.79 -0.30
N SER A 171 11.74 -30.83 -0.26
CA SER A 171 13.06 -30.93 0.36
C SER A 171 13.01 -30.53 1.84
N ARG A 172 13.90 -31.12 2.64
CA ARG A 172 14.04 -30.76 4.07
C ARG A 172 15.08 -29.64 4.20
N ILE A 173 14.82 -28.70 5.11
CA ILE A 173 15.82 -27.70 5.50
C ILE A 173 16.97 -28.42 6.17
N GLY A 174 18.19 -28.18 5.69
CA GLY A 174 19.43 -28.67 6.31
C GLY A 174 20.19 -27.51 6.93
N ASP A 175 21.50 -27.47 6.70
CA ASP A 175 22.33 -26.37 7.19
C ASP A 175 21.97 -25.07 6.47
N LEU A 176 21.77 -24.01 7.25
CA LEU A 176 21.36 -22.69 6.76
C LEU A 176 22.55 -21.74 6.71
N GLU A 177 22.85 -21.27 5.51
CA GLU A 177 23.79 -20.17 5.29
C GLU A 177 22.98 -18.92 4.93
N LEU A 178 23.07 -17.88 5.77
CA LEU A 178 22.29 -16.65 5.61
C LEU A 178 23.22 -15.44 5.55
N GLU A 179 23.28 -14.80 4.39
CA GLU A 179 23.92 -13.51 4.19
C GLU A 179 22.86 -12.40 4.19
N VAL A 180 23.01 -11.46 5.13
CA VAL A 180 22.16 -10.27 5.24
C VAL A 180 23.06 -9.05 5.12
N LYS A 181 22.95 -8.33 4.01
CA LYS A 181 23.78 -7.16 3.72
C LYS A 181 22.94 -5.90 3.75
N PHE A 182 23.27 -4.98 4.65
CA PHE A 182 22.66 -3.67 4.71
C PHE A 182 23.09 -2.80 3.52
N LEU A 183 22.11 -2.23 2.80
CA LEU A 183 22.34 -1.40 1.61
C LEU A 183 22.11 0.11 1.87
N GLY A 184 21.74 0.49 3.09
CA GLY A 184 21.47 1.89 3.45
C GLY A 184 20.01 2.17 3.81
N LEU A 185 19.80 3.35 4.39
CA LEU A 185 18.49 3.87 4.77
C LEU A 185 18.01 4.84 3.68
N VAL A 186 16.84 4.58 3.11
CA VAL A 186 16.26 5.39 2.05
C VAL A 186 15.08 6.18 2.58
N HIS A 187 15.02 7.47 2.26
CA HIS A 187 13.83 8.29 2.43
C HIS A 187 12.98 8.21 1.16
N TYR A 188 11.97 7.36 1.20
CA TYR A 188 11.12 7.01 0.08
C TYR A 188 9.97 8.01 -0.08
N PRO A 189 9.77 8.62 -1.27
CA PRO A 189 8.70 9.58 -1.48
C PRO A 189 7.34 8.88 -1.62
N VAL A 190 6.37 9.29 -0.81
CA VAL A 190 4.97 8.85 -0.93
C VAL A 190 4.07 10.07 -0.91
N TRP A 191 3.20 10.21 -1.90
CA TRP A 191 2.20 11.26 -1.96
C TRP A 191 0.93 10.84 -1.26
N GLU A 192 0.48 11.62 -0.28
CA GLU A 192 -0.88 11.58 0.24
C GLU A 192 -1.76 12.52 -0.59
N VAL A 193 -2.84 11.97 -1.14
CA VAL A 193 -3.79 12.70 -1.98
C VAL A 193 -5.20 12.54 -1.41
N HIS A 194 -5.82 13.67 -1.08
CA HIS A 194 -7.24 13.71 -0.73
C HIS A 194 -8.03 14.32 -1.86
N TYR A 195 -9.19 13.74 -2.16
CA TYR A 195 -10.17 14.32 -3.07
C TYR A 195 -11.57 14.21 -2.49
N GLU A 196 -12.45 15.10 -2.92
CA GLU A 196 -13.86 15.12 -2.59
C GLU A 196 -14.69 14.67 -3.80
N TYR A 197 -15.63 13.78 -3.57
CA TYR A 197 -16.60 13.32 -4.56
C TYR A 197 -17.94 13.03 -3.89
N GLY A 198 -19.01 13.63 -4.38
CA GLY A 198 -20.36 13.43 -3.84
C GLY A 198 -20.50 13.77 -2.34
N GLY A 199 -19.83 14.83 -1.88
CA GLY A 199 -19.83 15.28 -0.48
C GLY A 199 -19.02 14.40 0.49
N GLN A 200 -18.29 13.40 -0.01
CA GLN A 200 -17.41 12.54 0.78
C GLN A 200 -15.95 12.80 0.42
N THR A 201 -15.06 12.72 1.42
CA THR A 201 -13.61 12.85 1.22
C THR A 201 -12.94 11.48 1.24
N PHE A 202 -12.04 11.24 0.29
CA PHE A 202 -11.29 10.01 0.13
C PHE A 202 -9.80 10.25 0.34
N ARG A 203 -9.14 9.37 1.09
CA ARG A 203 -7.72 9.46 1.45
C ARG A 203 -6.92 8.37 0.75
N ASN A 204 -5.92 8.77 -0.01
CA ASN A 204 -5.22 7.91 -0.95
C ASN A 204 -3.71 8.13 -0.87
N TYR A 205 -2.96 7.14 -1.35
CA TYR A 205 -1.51 7.16 -1.36
C TYR A 205 -0.96 6.68 -2.70
N VAL A 206 -0.01 7.45 -3.23
CA VAL A 206 0.63 7.22 -4.53
C VAL A 206 2.13 7.18 -4.32
N ASP A 207 2.79 6.23 -4.97
CA ASP A 207 4.24 6.15 -5.00
C ASP A 207 4.81 7.40 -5.66
N GLY A 208 5.68 8.11 -4.96
CA GLY A 208 6.28 9.33 -5.47
C GLY A 208 7.35 9.11 -6.53
N THR A 209 7.85 7.90 -6.73
CA THR A 209 8.91 7.59 -7.70
C THR A 209 8.39 7.37 -9.11
N ASP A 210 7.31 6.60 -9.26
CA ASP A 210 6.75 6.19 -10.55
C ASP A 210 5.24 6.45 -10.70
N GLY A 211 4.56 6.79 -9.60
CA GLY A 211 3.15 7.11 -9.60
C GLY A 211 2.20 5.91 -9.47
N ARG A 212 2.71 4.72 -9.12
CA ARG A 212 1.87 3.56 -8.81
C ARG A 212 0.97 3.84 -7.61
N VAL A 213 -0.28 3.38 -7.66
CA VAL A 213 -1.23 3.61 -6.56
C VAL A 213 -1.00 2.59 -5.45
N VAL A 214 -0.42 3.04 -4.33
CA VAL A 214 -0.20 2.22 -3.12
C VAL A 214 -1.52 1.86 -2.49
N ARG A 215 -2.42 2.83 -2.32
CA ARG A 215 -3.78 2.64 -1.80
C ARG A 215 -4.71 3.71 -2.35
N GLY A 216 -5.75 3.29 -3.05
CA GLY A 216 -6.78 4.15 -3.59
C GLY A 216 -8.15 3.79 -3.03
N GLU A 217 -8.82 4.73 -2.37
CA GLU A 217 -10.23 4.66 -2.03
C GLU A 217 -11.08 5.38 -3.08
N TYR A 218 -12.20 4.77 -3.49
CA TYR A 218 -13.17 5.42 -4.37
C TYR A 218 -14.62 5.06 -4.06
N PRO A 219 -15.57 5.96 -4.34
CA PRO A 219 -16.99 5.68 -4.18
C PRO A 219 -17.43 4.64 -5.21
N LEU A 220 -18.30 3.72 -4.81
CA LEU A 220 -18.99 2.85 -5.77
C LEU A 220 -20.18 3.59 -6.39
N MET A 221 -20.36 3.43 -7.71
CA MET A 221 -21.44 4.04 -8.49
C MET A 221 -22.78 4.01 -7.74
N SER A 222 -23.38 5.20 -7.57
CA SER A 222 -24.74 5.34 -7.04
C SER A 222 -25.73 4.52 -7.84
N GLU A 223 -25.57 4.43 -9.17
CA GLU A 223 -26.50 3.69 -10.03
C GLU A 223 -26.41 2.17 -9.84
N ALA A 224 -25.22 1.61 -9.66
CA ALA A 224 -25.07 0.18 -9.34
C ALA A 224 -25.67 -0.15 -7.98
N ARG A 225 -25.46 0.72 -6.98
CA ARG A 225 -26.06 0.60 -5.65
C ARG A 225 -27.58 0.72 -5.71
N LYS A 226 -28.12 1.74 -6.41
CA LYS A 226 -29.56 1.94 -6.63
C LYS A 226 -30.20 0.71 -7.29
N LYS A 227 -29.59 0.18 -8.36
CA LYS A 227 -30.09 -1.03 -9.04
C LYS A 227 -30.10 -2.25 -8.13
N ALA A 228 -29.03 -2.46 -7.35
CA ALA A 228 -28.98 -3.56 -6.37
C ALA A 228 -30.07 -3.38 -5.30
N THR A 229 -30.24 -2.18 -4.74
CA THR A 229 -31.29 -1.88 -3.77
C THR A 229 -32.69 -2.11 -4.34
N ILE A 230 -32.97 -1.62 -5.56
CA ILE A 230 -34.24 -1.84 -6.26
C ILE A 230 -34.49 -3.34 -6.48
N LEU A 231 -33.48 -4.08 -6.93
CA LEU A 231 -33.57 -5.53 -7.12
C LEU A 231 -33.87 -6.27 -5.81
N GLY A 232 -33.22 -5.89 -4.71
CA GLY A 232 -33.47 -6.47 -3.38
C GLY A 232 -34.92 -6.27 -2.93
N PHE A 233 -35.48 -5.08 -3.15
CA PHE A 233 -36.90 -4.82 -2.88
C PHE A 233 -37.81 -5.59 -3.84
N GLY A 234 -37.44 -5.75 -5.11
CA GLY A 234 -38.15 -6.58 -6.07
C GLY A 234 -38.30 -8.03 -5.60
N VAL A 235 -37.20 -8.65 -5.15
CA VAL A 235 -37.21 -10.03 -4.62
C VAL A 235 -38.14 -10.19 -3.41
N ILE A 236 -38.15 -9.21 -2.50
CA ILE A 236 -39.08 -9.21 -1.37
C ILE A 236 -40.53 -9.06 -1.86
N GLY A 237 -40.79 -8.14 -2.79
CA GLY A 237 -42.12 -7.93 -3.37
C GLY A 237 -42.67 -9.19 -4.04
N ASP A 238 -41.86 -9.86 -4.87
CA ASP A 238 -42.21 -11.11 -5.54
C ASP A 238 -42.49 -12.22 -4.53
N SER A 239 -41.67 -12.30 -3.46
CA SER A 239 -41.86 -13.30 -2.40
C SER A 239 -43.15 -13.07 -1.61
N ILE A 240 -43.51 -11.82 -1.32
CA ILE A 240 -44.79 -11.47 -0.69
C ILE A 240 -45.96 -11.88 -1.60
N LEU A 241 -45.87 -11.60 -2.91
CA LEU A 241 -46.90 -11.95 -3.87
C LEU A 241 -47.13 -13.47 -3.94
N ILE A 242 -46.05 -14.25 -4.02
CA ILE A 242 -46.10 -15.73 -4.00
C ILE A 242 -46.70 -16.23 -2.68
N GLY A 243 -46.31 -15.64 -1.55
CA GLY A 243 -46.82 -15.98 -0.23
C GLY A 243 -48.32 -15.70 -0.08
N LEU A 244 -48.82 -14.60 -0.63
CA LEU A 244 -50.24 -14.26 -0.65
C LEU A 244 -51.05 -15.25 -1.48
N ILE A 245 -50.58 -15.60 -2.68
CA ILE A 245 -51.23 -16.61 -3.54
C ILE A 245 -51.31 -17.96 -2.81
N ALA A 246 -50.20 -18.39 -2.21
CA ALA A 246 -50.16 -19.63 -1.43
C ALA A 246 -51.14 -19.61 -0.25
N ALA A 247 -51.19 -18.51 0.51
CA ALA A 247 -52.10 -18.36 1.64
C ALA A 247 -53.59 -18.41 1.22
N THR A 248 -53.94 -17.83 0.07
CA THR A 248 -55.31 -17.92 -0.48
C THR A 248 -55.67 -19.34 -0.92
N ALA A 249 -54.71 -20.11 -1.45
CA ALA A 249 -54.94 -21.47 -1.93
C ALA A 249 -55.04 -22.50 -0.78
N THR A 250 -54.26 -22.34 0.29
CA THR A 250 -54.23 -23.28 1.43
C THR A 250 -55.16 -22.87 2.57
N GLY A 251 -55.67 -21.64 2.57
CA GLY A 251 -56.52 -21.09 3.64
C GLY A 251 -55.79 -20.84 4.95
N ASN A 252 -54.45 -20.83 4.97
CA ASN A 252 -53.64 -20.59 6.17
C ASN A 252 -52.46 -19.66 5.89
N GLY A 253 -51.98 -18.96 6.93
CA GLY A 253 -50.91 -17.95 6.82
C GLY A 253 -49.48 -18.50 6.71
N ILE A 254 -49.30 -19.83 6.75
CA ILE A 254 -47.97 -20.46 6.80
C ILE A 254 -47.20 -20.23 5.49
N GLY A 255 -47.90 -20.26 4.35
CA GLY A 255 -47.30 -19.99 3.04
C GLY A 255 -46.73 -18.57 2.93
N LEU A 256 -47.40 -17.59 3.53
CA LEU A 256 -46.94 -16.20 3.57
C LEU A 256 -45.67 -16.06 4.44
N LEU A 257 -45.66 -16.68 5.62
CA LEU A 257 -44.50 -16.66 6.52
C LEU A 257 -43.27 -17.32 5.88
N GLY A 258 -43.44 -18.50 5.27
CA GLY A 258 -42.35 -19.21 4.60
C GLY A 258 -41.77 -18.42 3.42
N ALA A 259 -42.64 -17.84 2.58
CA ALA A 259 -42.22 -17.03 1.44
C ALA A 259 -41.51 -15.74 1.89
N LEU A 260 -41.97 -15.08 2.95
CA LEU A 260 -41.30 -13.89 3.49
C LEU A 260 -39.89 -14.21 4.01
N VAL A 261 -39.73 -15.30 4.76
CA VAL A 261 -38.41 -15.72 5.28
C VAL A 261 -37.45 -16.03 4.12
N ALA A 262 -37.91 -16.76 3.11
CA ALA A 262 -37.10 -17.07 1.92
C ALA A 262 -36.75 -15.79 1.13
N GLY A 263 -37.70 -14.87 0.96
CA GLY A 263 -37.50 -13.60 0.26
C GLY A 263 -36.49 -12.69 0.98
N VAL A 264 -36.59 -12.57 2.30
CA VAL A 264 -35.63 -11.80 3.11
C VAL A 264 -34.25 -12.43 3.06
N ALA A 265 -34.15 -13.76 3.18
CA ALA A 265 -32.87 -14.47 3.09
C ALA A 265 -32.22 -14.29 1.70
N GLY A 266 -33.01 -14.39 0.62
CA GLY A 266 -32.54 -14.18 -0.75
C GLY A 266 -32.13 -12.72 -1.03
N ALA A 267 -32.87 -11.75 -0.50
CA ALA A 267 -32.58 -10.33 -0.68
C ALA A 267 -31.40 -9.84 0.17
N ALA A 268 -31.07 -10.51 1.29
CA ALA A 268 -29.98 -10.12 2.19
C ALA A 268 -28.62 -10.00 1.46
N GLY A 269 -28.31 -10.94 0.56
CA GLY A 269 -27.10 -10.90 -0.26
C GLY A 269 -27.07 -9.79 -1.31
N ILE A 270 -28.24 -9.28 -1.71
CA ILE A 270 -28.38 -8.20 -2.69
C ILE A 270 -28.26 -6.84 -1.98
N PHE A 271 -28.90 -6.68 -0.82
CA PHE A 271 -28.76 -5.46 -0.02
C PHE A 271 -27.34 -5.27 0.52
N SER A 272 -26.65 -6.35 0.88
CA SER A 272 -25.24 -6.27 1.31
C SER A 272 -24.32 -5.76 0.18
N LYS A 273 -24.67 -6.00 -1.08
CA LYS A 273 -23.98 -5.45 -2.26
C LYS A 273 -24.31 -3.97 -2.51
N GLY A 274 -25.54 -3.54 -2.22
CA GLY A 274 -25.98 -2.14 -2.33
C GLY A 274 -25.49 -1.22 -1.20
N SER A 275 -25.20 -1.79 -0.02
CA SER A 275 -24.68 -1.05 1.13
C SER A 275 -23.21 -0.64 1.00
N VAL A 276 -22.44 -1.29 0.12
CA VAL A 276 -21.03 -0.94 -0.13
C VAL A 276 -20.96 0.42 -0.82
N SER A 277 -20.56 1.45 -0.07
CA SER A 277 -20.48 2.83 -0.57
C SER A 277 -19.13 3.18 -1.17
N LYS A 278 -18.06 2.47 -0.78
CA LYS A 278 -16.69 2.71 -1.23
C LYS A 278 -15.90 1.42 -1.38
N ARG A 279 -14.83 1.47 -2.17
CA ARG A 279 -13.86 0.38 -2.34
C ARG A 279 -12.45 0.88 -2.15
N VAL A 280 -11.58 -0.06 -1.78
CA VAL A 280 -10.14 0.16 -1.63
C VAL A 280 -9.41 -0.74 -2.60
N VAL A 281 -8.52 -0.16 -3.38
CA VAL A 281 -7.73 -0.83 -4.41
C VAL A 281 -6.26 -0.45 -4.27
N SER A 282 -5.39 -1.27 -4.81
CA SER A 282 -3.96 -1.03 -4.90
C SER A 282 -3.46 -1.64 -6.20
N GLU A 283 -2.49 -0.99 -6.83
CA GLU A 283 -1.83 -1.49 -8.04
C GLU A 283 -0.73 -2.52 -7.72
N VAL A 284 -0.19 -2.42 -6.51
CA VAL A 284 1.04 -3.13 -6.10
C VAL A 284 0.84 -4.08 -4.93
N MET A 285 -0.24 -3.94 -4.16
CA MET A 285 -0.49 -4.71 -2.95
C MET A 285 -1.83 -5.44 -3.03
N ARG A 286 -1.90 -6.61 -2.42
CA ARG A 286 -3.18 -7.30 -2.22
C ARG A 286 -3.99 -6.57 -1.15
N VAL A 287 -5.23 -6.22 -1.48
CA VAL A 287 -6.18 -5.59 -0.56
C VAL A 287 -7.12 -6.68 -0.03
N ASP A 288 -6.59 -7.59 0.78
CA ASP A 288 -7.28 -8.85 1.14
C ASP A 288 -8.48 -8.67 2.09
N LYS A 289 -8.66 -7.50 2.74
CA LYS A 289 -9.64 -7.33 3.83
C LYS A 289 -10.87 -6.47 3.53
N GLU A 290 -10.89 -5.66 2.46
CA GLU A 290 -11.91 -4.60 2.29
C GLU A 290 -12.84 -4.77 1.06
N ASN A 291 -12.67 -5.81 0.24
CA ASN A 291 -13.42 -5.98 -1.01
C ASN A 291 -14.42 -7.16 -0.96
N ALA A 292 -15.64 -6.89 -0.49
CA ALA A 292 -16.70 -7.89 -0.33
C ALA A 292 -17.15 -8.62 -1.62
N TYR A 293 -16.87 -8.07 -2.81
CA TYR A 293 -17.28 -8.65 -4.09
C TYR A 293 -16.37 -9.79 -4.60
N PHE A 294 -15.17 -9.93 -4.03
CA PHE A 294 -14.17 -10.92 -4.47
C PHE A 294 -13.74 -11.88 -3.36
N ARG A 295 -14.55 -12.01 -2.29
CA ARG A 295 -14.34 -13.12 -1.35
C ARG A 295 -14.58 -14.42 -2.12
N THR A 296 -13.50 -15.11 -2.45
CA THR A 296 -13.56 -16.55 -2.73
C THR A 296 -14.15 -17.21 -1.48
N VAL A 297 -15.36 -17.73 -1.63
CA VAL A 297 -15.97 -18.65 -0.68
C VAL A 297 -15.26 -19.99 -0.80
#